data_AF-X1MJB2-F1
#
_entry.id   AF-X1MJB2-F1
#
_cell.length_a   1.000
_cell.length_b   1.000
_cell.length_c   1.000
_cell.angle_alpha   90.00
_cell.angle_beta   90.00
_cell.angle_gamma   90.00
#
_symmetry.space_group_name_H-M   'P 1'
#
loop_
_entity.id
_entity.type
_entity.pdbx_description
1 polymer ?
#
loop_
_entity_poly.entity_id
_entity_poly.type
_entity_poly.pdbx_seq_one_letter_code
_entity_poly.pdbx_strand_id
1 'polypeptide(L)' 'MIKIGIITVSDRSFKKEREDLSGPLIEEMVKSLGKVIEY' A
#
# COMPACT_ATOMS: atom_id res chain seq x y z
N MET A 1 -1.01 -13.35 -14.00
CA MET A 1 -0.56 -12.14 -13.31
C MET A 1 -1.22 -12.10 -11.94
N ILE A 2 -0.45 -11.95 -10.87
CA ILE A 2 -0.96 -11.97 -9.49
C ILE A 2 -1.68 -10.64 -9.23
N LYS A 3 -2.81 -10.68 -8.51
CA LYS A 3 -3.48 -9.48 -7.99
C LYS A 3 -2.99 -9.26 -6.57
N ILE A 4 -2.63 -8.02 -6.25
CA ILE A 4 -2.03 -7.66 -4.96
C ILE A 4 -2.90 -6.57 -4.32
N GLY A 5 -3.31 -6.79 -3.07
CA GLY A 5 -3.89 -5.75 -2.22
C GLY A 5 -2.86 -5.35 -1.16
N ILE A 6 -2.75 -4.05 -0.90
CA ILE A 6 -1.89 -3.50 0.15
C ILE A 6 -2.81 -2.95 1.24
N ILE A 7 -2.55 -3.31 2.50
CA ILE A 7 -3.34 -2.84 3.64
C ILE A 7 -2.39 -2.23 4.66
N THR A 8 -2.50 -0.93 4.85
CA THR A 8 -1.79 -0.22 5.91
C THR A 8 -2.66 -0.17 7.16
N VAL A 9 -2.18 -0.79 8.24
CA VAL A 9 -2.83 -0.74 9.56
C VAL A 9 -2.09 0.28 10.44
N SER A 10 -2.67 1.46 10.59
CA SER A 10 -2.13 2.50 11.48
C SER A 10 -3.22 3.47 11.93
N ASP A 11 -3.39 3.60 13.25
CA ASP A 11 -4.33 4.58 13.82
C ASP A 11 -4.00 6.01 13.39
N ARG A 12 -2.72 6.35 13.31
CA ARG A 12 -2.27 7.70 12.95
C ARG A 12 -2.58 8.03 11.49
N SER A 13 -2.35 7.09 10.59
CA SER A 13 -2.69 7.26 9.18
C SER A 13 -4.20 7.26 8.95
N PHE A 14 -4.93 6.39 9.64
CA PHE A 14 -6.40 6.38 9.63
C PHE A 14 -7.00 7.71 10.14
N LYS A 15 -6.43 8.25 11.22
CA LYS A 15 -6.81 9.57 11.79
C LYS A 15 -6.26 10.77 11.03
N LYS A 16 -5.50 10.55 9.94
CA LYS A 16 -4.84 11.60 9.12
C LYS A 16 -3.83 12.48 9.90
N GLU A 17 -3.30 11.97 11.00
CA GLU A 17 -2.21 12.62 11.75
C GLU A 17 -0.86 12.47 11.04
N ARG A 18 -0.75 11.49 10.13
CA ARG A 18 0.43 11.22 9.30
C ARG A 18 -0.01 10.55 8.00
N GLU A 19 0.53 10.99 6.88
CA GLU A 19 0.34 10.29 5.60
C GLU A 19 0.92 8.87 5.65
N ASP A 20 0.32 7.95 4.90
CA ASP A 20 0.91 6.63 4.68
C ASP A 20 1.92 6.69 3.52
N LEU A 21 3.19 6.47 3.84
CA LEU A 21 4.26 6.34 2.84
C LEU A 21 4.63 4.87 2.59
N SER A 22 4.10 3.95 3.40
CA SER A 22 4.36 2.52 3.28
C SER A 22 3.60 1.92 2.10
N GLY A 23 2.31 2.23 1.94
CA GLY A 23 1.49 1.78 0.82
C GLY A 23 2.13 2.06 -0.55
N PRO A 24 2.45 3.34 -0.87
CA PRO A 24 3.08 3.71 -2.13
C PRO A 24 4.46 3.06 -2.36
N LEU A 25 5.29 2.97 -1.31
CA LEU A 25 6.60 2.32 -1.43
C LEU A 25 6.45 0.82 -1.75
N ILE A 26 5.53 0.14 -1.08
CA ILE A 26 5.27 -1.29 -1.30
C ILE A 26 4.71 -1.51 -2.71
N GLU A 27 3.84 -0.62 -3.21
CA GLU A 27 3.35 -0.66 -4.58
C GLU A 27 4.52 -0.68 -5.58
N GLU A 28 5.48 0.24 -5.46
CA GLU A 28 6.69 0.26 -6.30
C GLU A 28 7.50 -1.04 -6.21
N MET A 29 7.68 -1.57 -5.00
CA MET A 29 8.48 -2.79 -4.76
C MET A 29 7.88 -4.03 -5.43
N VAL A 30 6.56 -4.11 -5.53
CA VAL A 30 5.86 -5.31 -6.03
C VAL A 30 5.41 -5.20 -7.49
N LYS A 31 5.68 -4.09 -8.18
CA LYS A 31 5.30 -3.86 -9.58
C LYS A 31 5.71 -4.98 -10.55
N SER A 32 6.85 -5.63 -10.30
CA SER A 32 7.33 -6.75 -11.13
C SER A 32 6.65 -8.09 -10.85
N LEU A 33 5.96 -8.22 -9.71
CA LEU A 33 5.33 -9.46 -9.24
C LEU A 33 3.88 -9.61 -9.71
N GLY A 34 3.20 -8.49 -9.94
CA GLY A 34 1.79 -8.48 -10.31
C GLY A 34 1.21 -7.09 -10.42
N LYS A 35 -0.13 -7.02 -10.41
CA LYS A 35 -0.88 -5.76 -10.46
C LYS A 35 -1.46 -5.48 -9.07
N VAL A 36 -1.11 -4.33 -8.51
CA VAL A 36 -1.80 -3.78 -7.33
C VAL A 36 -3.20 -3.35 -7.76
N ILE A 37 -4.21 -3.84 -7.04
CA ILE A 37 -5.62 -3.55 -7.33
C ILE A 37 -6.23 -2.56 -6.35
N GLU A 38 -5.67 -2.46 -5.15
CA GLU A 38 -6.14 -1.62 -4.06
C GLU A 38 -4.99 -1.38 -3.07
N TYR A 39 -4.90 -0.14 -2.58
CA TYR A 39 -3.98 0.35 -1.56
C TYR A 39 -4.74 1.39 -0.73
#